data_AF-A0A542KG25-F1
#
_entry.id   AF-A0A542KG25-F1
#
_cell.length_a   1.000
_cell.length_b   1.000
_cell.length_c   1.000
_cell.angle_alpha   90.00
_cell.angle_beta   90.00
_cell.angle_gamma   90.00
#
_symmetry.space_group_name_H-M   'P 1'
#
loop_
_entity.id
_entity.type
_entity.pdbx_description
1 polymer ?
#
loop_
_entity_poly.entity_id
_entity_poly.type
_entity_poly.pdbx_seq_one_letter_code
_entity_poly.pdbx_strand_id
1 'polypeptide(L)'
;MTRRATLLLTTLFLTLGLAAPAGATGYRYWSFWTLDSGHWTYATQGPSTARPADGDVQGFRFSVSEDSGDAAKPRGATSFAAICARTPAVRGEKRIALLIDFGTAKDAPSAEQPPARRTACARVPSDATTADALAAVAKPLRYDTNALLCAIAGYPAKGCGEQVSSAEDKHTGGGGSGPSAGLWVGAGAVALLGAAAAWQARRRRHA
;
A
#
# COMPACT_ATOMS: atom_id res chain seq x y z
N MET A 1 27.07 -48.53 14.53
CA MET A 1 25.94 -47.88 13.81
C MET A 1 25.49 -46.55 14.45
N THR A 2 26.08 -46.12 15.57
CA THR A 2 25.71 -44.92 16.35
C THR A 2 26.30 -43.58 15.86
N ARG A 3 27.28 -43.59 14.95
CA ARG A 3 27.94 -42.35 14.44
C ARG A 3 27.28 -41.72 13.21
N ARG A 4 26.34 -42.40 12.56
CA ARG A 4 25.62 -41.87 11.38
C ARG A 4 24.38 -41.05 11.75
N ALA A 5 23.81 -41.27 12.93
CA ALA A 5 22.65 -40.52 13.42
C ALA A 5 23.01 -39.09 13.86
N THR A 6 24.22 -38.88 14.38
CA THR A 6 24.66 -37.58 14.92
C THR A 6 25.00 -36.55 13.83
N LEU A 7 25.35 -37.02 12.63
CA LEU A 7 25.69 -36.16 11.47
C LEU A 7 24.47 -35.72 10.66
N LEU A 8 23.34 -36.41 10.80
CA LEU A 8 22.06 -36.01 10.20
C LEU A 8 21.30 -35.00 11.08
N LEU A 9 21.58 -34.96 12.38
CA LEU A 9 20.95 -34.00 13.29
C LEU A 9 21.58 -32.59 13.22
N THR A 10 22.87 -32.49 12.89
CA THR A 10 23.59 -31.19 12.84
C THR A 10 23.41 -30.44 11.52
N THR A 11 23.12 -31.14 10.42
CA THR A 11 22.76 -30.50 9.14
C THR A 11 21.33 -29.97 9.10
N LEU A 12 20.42 -30.55 9.90
CA LEU A 12 19.04 -30.07 9.99
C LEU A 12 18.91 -28.79 10.82
N PHE A 13 19.80 -28.53 11.78
CA PHE A 13 19.75 -27.33 12.62
C PHE A 13 20.31 -26.06 11.93
N LEU A 14 21.13 -26.20 10.88
CA LEU A 14 21.76 -25.04 10.23
C LEU A 14 20.89 -24.40 9.13
N THR A 15 19.80 -25.04 8.71
CA THR A 15 18.87 -24.50 7.69
C THR A 15 17.71 -23.71 8.29
N LEU A 16 17.48 -23.75 9.61
CA LEU A 16 16.38 -23.02 10.27
C LEU A 16 16.72 -21.57 10.68
N GLY A 17 17.95 -21.09 10.45
CA GLY A 17 18.44 -19.84 11.06
C GLY A 17 18.34 -18.55 10.24
N LEU A 18 17.83 -18.56 9.01
CA LEU A 18 17.86 -17.38 8.11
C LEU A 18 16.51 -17.07 7.46
N ALA A 19 15.40 -17.43 8.11
CA ALA A 19 14.14 -16.76 7.81
C ALA A 19 14.26 -15.30 8.30
N ALA A 20 14.75 -14.41 7.44
CA ALA A 20 14.53 -12.99 7.63
C ALA A 20 13.02 -12.79 7.89
N PRO A 21 12.62 -11.94 8.84
CA PRO A 21 11.20 -11.65 9.00
C PRO A 21 10.70 -11.21 7.63
N ALA A 22 9.69 -11.89 7.09
CA ALA A 22 8.95 -11.38 5.96
C ALA A 22 8.30 -10.08 6.46
N GLY A 23 8.98 -8.95 6.23
CA GLY A 23 8.48 -7.65 6.62
C GLY A 23 7.12 -7.50 5.97
N ALA A 24 6.09 -7.26 6.78
CA ALA A 24 4.75 -7.11 6.29
C ALA A 24 4.76 -5.97 5.27
N THR A 25 4.47 -6.34 4.04
CA THR A 25 4.72 -5.55 2.86
C THR A 25 3.42 -4.82 2.56
N GLY A 26 3.32 -3.58 3.01
CA GLY A 26 2.16 -2.75 2.76
C GLY A 26 2.24 -2.09 1.39
N TYR A 27 1.09 -1.70 0.84
CA TYR A 27 1.01 -0.81 -0.31
C TYR A 27 0.37 0.50 0.11
N ARG A 28 0.91 1.62 -0.38
CA ARG A 28 0.35 2.94 -0.14
C ARG A 28 -0.55 3.36 -1.29
N TYR A 29 -1.87 3.37 -1.08
CA TYR A 29 -2.82 3.61 -2.18
C TYR A 29 -4.13 4.26 -1.72
N TRP A 30 -4.93 4.70 -2.69
CA TRP A 30 -6.32 5.14 -2.48
C TRP A 30 -7.26 3.94 -2.51
N SER A 31 -7.74 3.53 -1.34
CA SER A 31 -8.82 2.53 -1.22
C SER A 31 -10.18 3.17 -1.50
N PHE A 32 -11.10 2.37 -2.05
CA PHE A 32 -12.45 2.80 -2.45
C PHE A 32 -13.51 2.01 -1.68
N TRP A 33 -14.49 2.73 -1.16
CA TRP A 33 -15.49 2.22 -0.24
C TRP A 33 -16.88 2.68 -0.64
N THR A 34 -17.86 1.80 -0.45
CA THR A 34 -19.27 2.14 -0.49
C THR A 34 -19.83 2.15 0.92
N LEU A 35 -20.67 3.12 1.24
CA LEU A 35 -21.40 3.11 2.50
C LEU A 35 -22.71 2.36 2.30
N ASP A 36 -22.87 1.24 2.99
CA ASP A 36 -24.13 0.49 3.03
C ASP A 36 -24.64 0.46 4.47
N SER A 37 -25.89 0.90 4.67
CA SER A 37 -26.55 0.86 5.98
C SER A 37 -25.72 1.47 7.13
N GLY A 38 -24.94 2.52 6.83
CA GLY A 38 -24.05 3.19 7.79
C GLY A 38 -22.68 2.53 8.01
N HIS A 39 -22.40 1.43 7.30
CA HIS A 39 -21.15 0.69 7.39
C HIS A 39 -20.33 0.82 6.10
N TRP A 40 -19.02 1.01 6.25
CA TRP A 40 -18.10 0.98 5.10
C TRP A 40 -17.84 -0.46 4.66
N THR A 41 -18.11 -0.71 3.39
CA THR A 41 -17.79 -1.95 2.69
C THR A 41 -16.75 -1.65 1.62
N TYR A 42 -15.69 -2.46 1.56
CA TYR A 42 -14.66 -2.30 0.54
C TYR A 42 -15.30 -2.55 -0.83
N ALA A 43 -15.10 -1.64 -1.77
CA ALA A 43 -15.79 -1.72 -3.06
C ALA A 43 -15.22 -2.88 -3.89
N THR A 44 -16.12 -3.72 -4.42
CA THR A 44 -15.76 -4.82 -5.34
C THR A 44 -15.66 -4.35 -6.80
N GLN A 45 -16.12 -3.13 -7.09
CA GLN A 45 -16.04 -2.46 -8.38
C GLN A 45 -15.15 -1.23 -8.27
N GLY A 46 -14.44 -0.89 -9.35
CA GLY A 46 -13.64 0.33 -9.40
C GLY A 46 -14.49 1.62 -9.52
N PRO A 47 -13.95 2.80 -9.16
CA PRO A 47 -14.69 4.06 -9.25
C PRO A 47 -15.22 4.39 -10.65
N SER A 48 -14.52 3.95 -11.70
CA SER A 48 -14.88 4.18 -13.10
C SER A 48 -15.99 3.25 -13.62
N THR A 49 -16.41 2.26 -12.84
CA THR A 49 -17.50 1.34 -13.19
C THR A 49 -18.68 1.44 -12.23
N ALA A 50 -18.42 1.72 -10.95
CA ALA A 50 -19.45 1.87 -9.93
C ALA A 50 -20.38 3.06 -10.24
N ARG A 51 -21.68 2.78 -10.41
CA ARG A 51 -22.75 3.76 -10.67
C ARG A 51 -23.72 3.80 -9.48
N PRO A 52 -23.38 4.48 -8.38
CA PRO A 52 -24.25 4.60 -7.22
C PRO A 52 -25.52 5.40 -7.54
N ALA A 53 -26.55 5.25 -6.72
CA ALA A 53 -27.82 5.97 -6.81
C ALA A 53 -27.72 7.43 -6.30
N ASP A 54 -28.75 8.24 -6.56
CA ASP A 54 -28.90 9.53 -5.86
C ASP A 54 -29.09 9.26 -4.37
N GLY A 55 -28.32 9.93 -3.51
CA GLY A 55 -28.38 9.69 -2.07
C GLY A 55 -27.23 8.86 -1.52
N ASP A 56 -26.47 8.20 -2.37
CA ASP A 56 -25.40 7.30 -1.92
C ASP A 56 -24.17 8.08 -1.43
N VAL A 57 -23.43 7.44 -0.52
CA VAL A 57 -22.19 7.95 0.04
C VAL A 57 -21.04 7.03 -0.36
N GLN A 58 -20.05 7.60 -1.05
CA GLN A 58 -18.85 6.91 -1.48
C GLN A 58 -17.62 7.45 -0.75
N GLY A 59 -16.68 6.57 -0.42
CA GLY A 59 -15.50 6.90 0.38
C GLY A 59 -14.20 6.61 -0.35
N PHE A 60 -13.25 7.54 -0.26
CA PHE A 60 -11.87 7.36 -0.69
C PHE A 60 -10.95 7.53 0.51
N ARG A 61 -10.08 6.56 0.75
CA ARG A 61 -9.17 6.58 1.90
C ARG A 61 -7.75 6.25 1.45
N PHE A 62 -6.86 7.22 1.62
CA PHE A 62 -5.44 7.02 1.41
C PHE A 62 -4.79 6.43 2.67
N SER A 63 -4.16 5.27 2.53
CA SER A 63 -3.47 4.59 3.63
C SER A 63 -2.41 3.62 3.11
N VAL A 64 -1.57 3.16 4.04
CA VAL A 64 -0.81 1.93 3.85
C VAL A 64 -1.67 0.76 4.32
N SER A 65 -1.86 -0.25 3.46
CA SER A 65 -2.56 -1.51 3.78
C SER A 65 -1.86 -2.68 3.10
N GLU A 66 -1.87 -3.86 3.72
CA GLU A 66 -1.28 -5.08 3.15
C GLU A 66 -2.15 -5.62 2.00
N ASP A 67 -3.46 -5.68 2.23
CA ASP A 67 -4.47 -6.08 1.27
C ASP A 67 -5.80 -5.32 1.49
N SER A 68 -6.92 -5.88 1.00
CA SER A 68 -8.25 -5.26 1.12
C SER A 68 -8.98 -5.62 2.42
N GLY A 69 -8.60 -6.72 3.08
CA GLY A 69 -9.19 -7.20 4.33
C GLY A 69 -8.72 -6.39 5.55
N ASP A 70 -7.51 -5.86 5.52
CA ASP A 70 -6.94 -4.98 6.55
C ASP A 70 -7.05 -3.49 6.20
N ALA A 71 -7.55 -3.16 5.00
CA ALA A 71 -7.59 -1.79 4.51
C ALA A 71 -8.30 -0.84 5.47
N ALA A 72 -7.61 0.28 5.79
CA ALA A 72 -8.18 1.30 6.66
C ALA A 72 -9.43 1.91 6.05
N LYS A 73 -10.51 1.99 6.84
CA LYS A 73 -11.79 2.58 6.42
C LYS A 73 -11.74 4.11 6.41
N PRO A 74 -12.55 4.79 5.56
CA PRO A 74 -12.68 6.23 5.60
C PRO A 74 -13.21 6.70 6.96
N ARG A 75 -12.61 7.75 7.52
CA ARG A 75 -13.00 8.30 8.83
C ARG A 75 -13.90 9.51 8.62
N GLY A 76 -14.82 9.82 9.53
CA GLY A 76 -15.59 11.07 9.50
C GLY A 76 -17.06 10.91 9.11
N ALA A 77 -17.68 11.99 8.63
CA ALA A 77 -19.13 12.05 8.41
C ALA A 77 -19.60 11.16 7.26
N THR A 78 -20.63 10.36 7.53
CA THR A 78 -21.20 9.37 6.60
C THR A 78 -22.66 9.68 6.22
N SER A 79 -23.18 10.85 6.59
CA SER A 79 -24.56 11.23 6.30
C SER A 79 -24.68 11.98 4.97
N PHE A 80 -25.36 11.38 3.99
CA PHE A 80 -25.72 12.05 2.74
C PHE A 80 -26.47 13.36 3.00
N ALA A 81 -27.48 13.32 3.86
CA ALA A 81 -28.30 14.49 4.18
C ALA A 81 -27.45 15.65 4.71
N ALA A 82 -26.42 15.36 5.52
CA ALA A 82 -25.51 16.38 6.01
C ALA A 82 -24.56 16.90 4.91
N ILE A 83 -23.94 16.00 4.14
CA ILE A 83 -22.95 16.35 3.11
C ILE A 83 -23.59 17.13 1.95
N CYS A 84 -24.78 16.72 1.54
CA CYS A 84 -25.52 17.27 0.40
C CYS A 84 -26.64 18.24 0.79
N ALA A 85 -26.69 18.72 2.05
CA ALA A 85 -27.76 19.59 2.57
C ALA A 85 -28.06 20.82 1.69
N ARG A 86 -27.02 21.36 1.04
CA ARG A 86 -27.09 22.56 0.20
C ARG A 86 -27.17 22.27 -1.31
N THR A 87 -27.30 21.00 -1.69
CA THR A 87 -27.34 20.58 -3.10
C THR A 87 -28.75 20.08 -3.43
N PRO A 88 -29.58 20.91 -4.09
CA PRO A 88 -30.92 20.50 -4.49
C PRO A 88 -30.87 19.41 -5.56
N ALA A 89 -31.87 18.54 -5.55
CA ALA A 89 -32.09 17.56 -6.60
C ALA A 89 -32.51 18.25 -7.90
N VAL A 90 -32.05 17.72 -9.03
CA VAL A 90 -32.37 18.21 -10.37
C VAL A 90 -32.73 17.01 -11.24
N ARG A 91 -33.77 17.15 -12.06
CA ARG A 91 -34.21 16.08 -12.97
C ARG A 91 -33.09 15.73 -13.95
N GLY A 92 -32.80 14.43 -14.12
CA GLY A 92 -31.75 13.94 -15.01
C GLY A 92 -30.35 13.92 -14.39
N GLU A 93 -30.22 14.44 -13.15
CA GLU A 93 -28.99 14.38 -12.37
C GLU A 93 -29.21 13.57 -11.08
N LYS A 94 -28.11 13.13 -10.50
CA LYS A 94 -28.04 12.52 -9.18
C LYS A 94 -26.97 13.21 -8.34
N ARG A 95 -27.09 13.07 -7.03
CA ARG A 95 -26.14 13.57 -6.05
C ARG A 95 -25.47 12.39 -5.38
N ILE A 96 -24.14 12.44 -5.38
CA ILE A 96 -23.30 11.46 -4.72
C ILE A 96 -22.51 12.22 -3.67
N ALA A 97 -22.65 11.82 -2.41
CA ALA A 97 -21.84 12.35 -1.33
C ALA A 97 -20.48 11.64 -1.32
N LEU A 98 -19.40 12.42 -1.31
CA LEU A 98 -18.04 11.92 -1.30
C LEU A 98 -17.38 12.26 0.02
N LEU A 99 -16.81 11.25 0.67
CA LEU A 99 -15.87 11.42 1.78
C LEU A 99 -14.47 11.16 1.24
N ILE A 100 -13.62 12.19 1.26
CA ILE A 100 -12.23 12.12 0.80
C ILE A 100 -11.33 12.23 2.02
N ASP A 101 -10.78 11.09 2.43
CA ASP A 101 -9.87 10.96 3.57
C ASP A 101 -8.43 10.76 3.09
N PHE A 102 -7.66 11.85 3.11
CA PHE A 102 -6.29 11.92 2.60
C PHE A 102 -5.25 11.16 3.42
N GLY A 103 -5.62 10.45 4.48
CA GLY A 103 -4.64 9.77 5.32
C GLY A 103 -4.39 10.47 6.64
N THR A 104 -3.41 9.94 7.34
CA THR A 104 -2.73 10.55 8.48
C THR A 104 -1.28 10.80 8.12
N ALA A 105 -0.55 11.52 8.96
CA ALA A 105 0.90 11.68 8.79
C ALA A 105 1.64 10.32 8.68
N LYS A 106 1.11 9.25 9.30
CA LYS A 106 1.69 7.90 9.18
C LYS A 106 1.50 7.26 7.81
N ASP A 107 0.46 7.68 7.08
CA ASP A 107 0.14 7.16 5.75
C ASP A 107 0.91 7.90 4.65
N ALA A 108 1.43 9.09 4.95
CA ALA A 108 1.96 10.02 3.97
C ALA A 108 3.30 9.55 3.38
N PRO A 109 3.60 9.86 2.11
CA PRO A 109 4.96 9.80 1.60
C PRO A 109 5.90 10.70 2.41
N SER A 110 7.19 10.36 2.44
CA SER A 110 8.20 11.15 3.13
C SER A 110 8.20 12.60 2.65
N ALA A 111 8.22 13.53 3.62
CA ALA A 111 8.16 14.98 3.42
C ALA A 111 6.84 15.53 2.81
N GLU A 112 5.77 14.73 2.74
CA GLU A 112 4.44 15.21 2.41
C GLU A 112 3.54 15.24 3.66
N GLN A 113 2.65 16.24 3.73
CA GLN A 113 1.62 16.31 4.77
C GLN A 113 0.25 16.11 4.11
N PRO A 114 -0.58 15.17 4.58
CA PRO A 114 -1.89 14.95 3.99
C PRO A 114 -2.79 16.17 4.23
N PRO A 115 -3.55 16.61 3.22
CA PRO A 115 -4.60 17.60 3.40
C PRO A 115 -5.61 17.17 4.47
N ALA A 116 -6.34 18.14 5.01
CA ALA A 116 -7.47 17.83 5.87
C ALA A 116 -8.50 16.99 5.10
N ARG A 117 -9.02 15.94 5.77
CA ARG A 117 -10.18 15.21 5.27
C ARG A 117 -11.31 16.20 4.96
N ARG A 118 -12.02 15.96 3.87
CA ARG A 118 -13.20 16.76 3.51
C ARG A 118 -14.30 15.91 2.91
N THR A 119 -15.51 16.45 2.95
CA THR A 119 -16.67 15.90 2.25
C THR A 119 -17.08 16.84 1.13
N ALA A 120 -17.65 16.31 0.07
CA ALA A 120 -18.20 17.09 -1.03
C ALA A 120 -19.46 16.40 -1.59
N CYS A 121 -20.42 17.20 -2.07
CA CYS A 121 -21.57 16.68 -2.77
C CYS A 121 -21.39 16.92 -4.27
N ALA A 122 -21.24 15.85 -5.04
CA ALA A 122 -21.19 15.94 -6.49
C ALA A 122 -22.61 15.83 -7.04
N ARG A 123 -23.04 16.76 -7.90
CA ARG A 123 -24.25 16.62 -8.69
C ARG A 123 -23.84 16.36 -10.14
N VAL A 124 -24.24 15.21 -10.67
CA VAL A 124 -23.74 14.63 -11.92
C VAL A 124 -24.88 13.99 -12.72
N PRO A 125 -24.73 13.73 -14.03
CA PRO A 125 -25.74 12.99 -14.81
C PRO A 125 -26.17 11.68 -14.14
N SER A 126 -27.43 11.28 -14.31
CA SER A 126 -28.00 10.12 -13.62
C SER A 126 -27.24 8.81 -13.86
N ASP A 127 -26.60 8.66 -15.02
CA ASP A 127 -25.82 7.48 -15.35
C ASP A 127 -24.36 7.58 -14.83
N ALA A 128 -23.87 8.74 -14.42
CA ALA A 128 -22.47 8.98 -14.05
C ALA A 128 -21.89 7.98 -13.02
N THR A 129 -20.58 7.75 -13.14
CA THR A 129 -19.81 6.85 -12.26
C THR A 129 -19.32 7.58 -11.01
N THR A 130 -18.75 6.84 -10.06
CA THR A 130 -18.10 7.44 -8.89
C THR A 130 -16.86 8.25 -9.31
N ALA A 131 -16.14 7.84 -10.37
CA ALA A 131 -15.02 8.60 -10.91
C ALA A 131 -15.47 9.96 -11.47
N ASP A 132 -16.60 10.01 -12.18
CA ASP A 132 -17.18 11.27 -12.69
C ASP A 132 -17.55 12.20 -11.53
N ALA A 133 -18.19 11.65 -10.49
CA ALA A 133 -18.53 12.39 -9.27
C ALA A 133 -17.29 12.95 -8.57
N LEU A 134 -16.22 12.15 -8.43
CA LEU A 134 -14.96 12.59 -7.83
C LEU A 134 -14.29 13.68 -8.68
N ALA A 135 -14.26 13.51 -10.00
CA ALA A 135 -13.70 14.48 -10.93
C ALA A 135 -14.46 15.82 -10.92
N ALA A 136 -15.75 15.82 -10.60
CA ALA A 136 -16.53 17.05 -10.48
C ALA A 136 -16.13 17.92 -9.28
N VAL A 137 -15.55 17.34 -8.20
CA VAL A 137 -15.37 18.05 -6.92
C VAL A 137 -13.95 17.95 -6.32
N ALA A 138 -13.05 17.19 -6.93
CA ALA A 138 -11.74 16.89 -6.35
C ALA A 138 -10.58 16.83 -7.34
N LYS A 139 -10.64 17.59 -8.43
CA LYS A 139 -9.52 17.77 -9.36
C LYS A 139 -8.33 18.50 -8.70
N PRO A 140 -7.09 18.30 -9.20
CA PRO A 140 -6.73 17.36 -10.26
C PRO A 140 -6.71 15.91 -9.76
N LEU A 141 -7.14 14.99 -10.63
CA LEU A 141 -6.99 13.55 -10.41
C LEU A 141 -5.81 13.04 -11.25
N ARG A 142 -5.06 12.08 -10.72
CA ARG A 142 -4.00 11.38 -11.47
C ARG A 142 -4.27 9.88 -11.43
N TYR A 143 -4.14 9.24 -12.58
CA TYR A 143 -4.25 7.79 -12.74
C TYR A 143 -3.00 7.24 -13.40
N ASP A 144 -2.69 5.97 -13.14
CA ASP A 144 -1.66 5.25 -13.88
C ASP A 144 -2.23 4.62 -15.16
N THR A 145 -1.39 3.89 -15.89
CA THR A 145 -1.78 3.18 -17.12
C THR A 145 -2.78 2.05 -16.90
N ASN A 146 -2.93 1.56 -15.66
CA ASN A 146 -3.87 0.52 -15.27
C ASN A 146 -5.17 1.10 -14.69
N ALA A 147 -5.37 2.41 -14.81
CA ALA A 147 -6.50 3.15 -14.24
C ALA A 147 -6.58 3.12 -12.69
N LEU A 148 -5.46 2.85 -12.01
CA LEU A 148 -5.35 3.02 -10.57
C LEU A 148 -5.40 4.51 -10.23
N LEU A 149 -6.23 4.90 -9.27
CA LEU A 149 -6.30 6.27 -8.77
C LEU A 149 -5.07 6.59 -7.93
N CYS A 150 -4.14 7.35 -8.48
CA CYS A 150 -2.88 7.70 -7.84
C CYS A 150 -3.00 8.94 -6.95
N ALA A 151 -3.79 9.94 -7.38
CA ALA A 151 -3.90 11.20 -6.63
C ALA A 151 -5.29 11.81 -6.73
N ILE A 152 -5.73 12.43 -5.64
CA ILE A 152 -6.94 13.24 -5.53
C ILE A 152 -6.52 14.65 -5.11
N ALA A 153 -7.02 15.68 -5.78
CA ALA A 153 -6.64 17.07 -5.52
C ALA A 153 -5.12 17.29 -5.42
N GLY A 154 -4.35 16.55 -6.24
CA GLY A 154 -2.88 16.62 -6.26
C GLY A 154 -2.16 15.87 -5.13
N TYR A 155 -2.87 15.12 -4.27
CA TYR A 155 -2.26 14.33 -3.19
C TYR A 155 -2.43 12.80 -3.40
N PRO A 156 -1.38 12.00 -3.14
CA PRO A 156 0.00 12.43 -2.97
C PRO A 156 0.55 13.08 -4.25
N ALA A 157 1.55 13.96 -4.09
CA ALA A 157 2.15 14.67 -5.22
C ALA A 157 2.82 13.71 -6.20
N LYS A 158 3.41 12.63 -5.67
CA LYS A 158 4.07 11.57 -6.42
C LYS A 158 3.58 10.19 -5.96
N GLY A 159 3.94 9.18 -6.74
CA GLY A 159 3.64 7.79 -6.41
C GLY A 159 2.30 7.28 -6.89
N CYS A 160 2.09 5.96 -6.83
CA CYS A 160 0.85 5.31 -7.24
C CYS A 160 0.83 3.85 -6.82
N GLY A 161 0.61 3.58 -5.53
CA GLY A 161 0.55 2.20 -5.05
C GLY A 161 1.91 1.59 -4.74
N GLU A 162 2.89 2.38 -4.33
CA GLU A 162 4.20 1.84 -3.98
C GLU A 162 4.13 0.88 -2.81
N GLN A 163 4.97 -0.14 -2.90
CA GLN A 163 5.27 -1.04 -1.81
C GLN A 163 6.08 -0.30 -0.75
N VAL A 164 5.63 -0.37 0.50
CA VAL A 164 6.33 0.18 1.65
C VAL A 164 6.85 -0.95 2.51
N SER A 165 8.15 -0.90 2.77
CA SER A 165 8.78 -1.79 3.74
C SER A 165 8.81 -1.11 5.11
N SER A 166 8.75 -1.90 6.18
CA SER A 166 8.83 -1.39 7.56
C SER A 166 10.17 -0.70 7.90
N ALA A 167 11.13 -0.64 6.97
CA ALA A 167 12.47 -0.10 7.14
C ALA A 167 12.65 1.35 6.63
N GLU A 168 11.64 1.95 6.00
CA GLU A 168 11.75 3.25 5.32
C GLU A 168 11.85 4.46 6.29
N ASP A 169 11.77 4.25 7.60
CA ASP A 169 11.89 5.30 8.64
C ASP A 169 13.33 5.53 9.16
N LYS A 170 14.36 4.97 8.50
CA LYS A 170 15.76 5.20 8.92
C LYS A 170 16.69 5.62 7.80
N HIS A 171 16.45 6.75 7.14
CA HIS A 171 17.55 7.50 6.54
C HIS A 171 17.45 9.00 6.84
N THR A 172 18.03 9.36 7.99
CA THR A 172 18.59 10.70 8.21
C THR A 172 19.67 10.95 7.16
N GLY A 173 19.64 12.14 6.57
CA GLY A 173 20.60 12.58 5.56
C GLY A 173 22.06 12.45 6.00
N GLY A 174 22.89 12.16 5.00
CA GLY A 174 24.34 12.15 5.12
C GLY A 174 24.93 11.73 3.78
N GLY A 175 25.36 12.71 2.98
CA GLY A 175 26.06 12.46 1.73
C GLY A 175 27.35 11.69 1.98
N GLY A 176 27.63 10.72 1.11
CA GLY A 176 28.87 9.96 1.12
C GLY A 176 28.78 8.75 0.20
N SER A 177 29.19 8.92 -1.06
CA SER A 177 29.50 7.82 -1.97
C SER A 177 30.52 6.87 -1.33
N GLY A 178 30.13 5.63 -1.05
CA GLY A 178 31.00 4.59 -0.50
C GLY A 178 30.61 3.20 -1.05
N PRO A 179 31.54 2.36 -1.52
CA PRO A 179 31.21 1.10 -2.19
C PRO A 179 30.57 0.09 -1.21
N SER A 180 29.56 -0.59 -1.73
CA SER A 180 28.66 -1.53 -1.05
C SER A 180 29.38 -2.54 -0.15
N ALA A 181 29.21 -2.39 1.17
CA ALA A 181 29.69 -3.35 2.18
C ALA A 181 29.14 -4.79 1.97
N GLY A 182 28.01 -4.94 1.27
CA GLY A 182 27.42 -6.24 0.94
C GLY A 182 28.29 -7.13 0.04
N LEU A 183 29.14 -6.54 -0.82
CA LEU A 183 30.04 -7.30 -1.69
C LEU A 183 31.19 -7.96 -0.92
N TRP A 184 31.69 -7.30 0.13
CA TRP A 184 32.79 -7.81 0.94
C TRP A 184 32.37 -8.94 1.87
N VAL A 185 31.16 -8.87 2.43
CA VAL A 185 30.59 -9.96 3.24
C VAL A 185 30.34 -11.21 2.39
N GLY A 186 29.84 -11.04 1.16
CA GLY A 186 29.64 -12.15 0.22
C GLY A 186 30.95 -12.81 -0.24
N ALA A 187 31.96 -11.99 -0.59
CA ALA A 187 33.25 -12.51 -1.04
C ALA A 187 34.00 -13.29 0.06
N GLY A 188 33.93 -12.84 1.32
CA GLY A 188 34.53 -13.54 2.46
C GLY A 188 33.95 -14.93 2.69
N ALA A 189 32.63 -15.09 2.54
CA ALA A 189 31.97 -16.38 2.72
C ALA A 189 32.39 -17.41 1.65
N VAL A 190 32.52 -16.98 0.39
CA VAL A 190 32.94 -17.87 -0.72
C VAL A 190 34.40 -18.31 -0.55
N ALA A 191 35.28 -17.41 -0.13
CA ALA A 191 36.69 -17.74 0.09
C ALA A 191 36.88 -18.79 1.22
N LEU A 192 36.13 -18.66 2.31
CA LEU A 192 36.17 -19.62 3.42
C LEU A 192 35.67 -21.01 3.01
N LEU A 193 34.59 -21.08 2.21
CA LEU A 193 34.07 -22.35 1.70
C LEU A 193 35.05 -23.02 0.72
N GLY A 194 35.72 -22.23 -0.14
CA GLY A 194 36.76 -22.74 -1.04
C GLY A 194 37.96 -23.33 -0.30
N ALA A 195 38.42 -22.67 0.76
CA ALA A 195 39.53 -23.16 1.59
C ALA A 195 39.17 -24.46 2.33
N ALA A 196 37.96 -24.55 2.87
CA ALA A 196 37.48 -25.75 3.55
C ALA A 196 37.38 -26.96 2.59
N ALA A 197 36.88 -26.74 1.37
CA ALA A 197 36.79 -27.78 0.34
C ALA A 197 38.18 -28.30 -0.08
N ALA A 198 39.15 -27.39 -0.27
CA ALA A 198 40.53 -27.75 -0.63
C ALA A 198 41.23 -28.55 0.48
N TRP A 199 41.03 -28.16 1.74
CA TRP A 199 41.58 -28.88 2.89
C TRP A 199 40.97 -30.29 3.04
N GLN A 200 39.66 -30.42 2.82
CA GLN A 200 38.97 -31.70 2.89
C GLN A 200 39.37 -32.63 1.73
N ALA A 201 39.65 -32.09 0.55
CA ALA A 201 40.19 -32.85 -0.58
C ALA A 201 41.62 -33.34 -0.34
N ARG A 202 42.48 -32.53 0.29
CA ARG A 202 43.85 -32.93 0.67
C ARG A 202 43.86 -34.05 1.70
N ARG A 203 42.99 -33.99 2.71
CA ARG A 203 42.87 -35.05 3.72
C ARG A 203 42.50 -36.42 3.14
N ARG A 204 41.67 -36.44 2.09
CA ARG A 204 41.25 -37.69 1.42
C ARG A 204 42.30 -38.29 0.50
N ARG A 205 43.38 -37.56 0.17
CA ARG A 205 44.48 -38.06 -0.66
C ARG A 205 45.64 -38.64 0.18
N HIS A 206 45.58 -38.50 1.50
CA HIS A 206 46.57 -39.00 2.45
C HIS A 206 46.02 -40.11 3.38
N ALA A 207 44.84 -40.64 3.05
CA ALA A 207 44.24 -41.83 3.66
C ALA A 207 44.00 -42.87 2.56
#